data_AF-A0A1E7F4Y7-F1
#
_entry.id   AF-A0A1E7F4Y7-F1
#
_cell.length_a   1.000
_cell.length_b   1.000
_cell.length_c   1.000
_cell.angle_alpha   90.00
_cell.angle_beta   90.00
_cell.angle_gamma   90.00
#
_symmetry.space_group_name_H-M   'P 1'
#
loop_
_entity.id
_entity.type
_entity.pdbx_description
1 polymer ?
#
loop_
_entity_poly.entity_id
_entity_poly.type
_entity_poly.pdbx_seq_one_letter_code
_entity_poly.pdbx_strand_id
1 'polypeptide(L)'
;MNRFINTILIVSAIVGSASAFAPSLPLKNGGMMAARTIDTPSSSYQPVSLQRQRKSVAQVQTMGLFGLGAPEVGIILVAAAFLLGPDKLAEFGKDAGKIAGELKEVPKEFQAGMAEGEANAKKMKIAEEAEVVKVEKEETTKE
;
A
#
# COMPACT_ATOMS: atom_id res chain seq x y z
N MET A 1 42.39 13.61 6.96
CA MET A 1 41.89 13.88 5.59
C MET A 1 40.87 12.84 5.11
N ASN A 2 41.19 11.54 5.15
CA ASN A 2 40.41 10.50 4.48
C ASN A 2 38.98 10.31 5.01
N ARG A 3 38.74 10.55 6.31
CA ARG A 3 37.39 10.48 6.89
C ARG A 3 36.48 11.61 6.38
N PHE A 4 37.03 12.79 6.17
CA PHE A 4 36.32 13.95 5.63
C PHE A 4 35.95 13.76 4.15
N ILE A 5 36.87 13.17 3.37
CA ILE A 5 36.66 12.85 1.96
C ILE A 5 35.56 11.80 1.82
N ASN A 6 35.59 10.74 2.62
CA ASN A 6 34.53 9.72 2.60
C ASN A 6 33.16 10.28 3.00
N THR A 7 33.08 11.17 4.00
CA THR A 7 31.81 11.82 4.37
C THR A 7 31.28 12.71 3.25
N ILE A 8 32.14 13.48 2.57
CA ILE A 8 31.72 14.31 1.43
C ILE A 8 31.22 13.45 0.28
N LEU A 9 31.90 12.33 0.00
CA LEU A 9 31.52 11.41 -1.08
C LEU A 9 30.14 10.77 -0.80
N ILE A 10 29.88 10.34 0.44
CA ILE A 10 28.58 9.77 0.86
C ILE A 10 27.47 10.82 0.76
N VAL A 11 27.70 12.05 1.23
CA VAL A 11 26.70 13.13 1.15
C VAL A 11 26.40 13.51 -0.30
N SER A 12 27.43 13.55 -1.16
CA SER A 12 27.24 13.89 -2.58
C SER A 12 26.43 12.84 -3.36
N ALA A 13 26.56 11.54 -3.01
CA ALA A 13 25.75 10.47 -3.59
C ALA A 13 24.27 10.56 -3.20
N ILE A 14 23.95 11.05 -1.99
CA ILE A 14 22.57 11.22 -1.52
C ILE A 14 21.91 12.42 -2.23
N VAL A 15 22.64 13.52 -2.44
CA VAL A 15 22.11 14.73 -3.12
C VAL A 15 21.92 14.51 -4.62
N GLY A 16 22.77 13.70 -5.27
CA GLY A 16 22.65 13.36 -6.70
C GLY A 16 21.38 12.60 -7.09
N SER A 17 20.64 12.07 -6.10
CA SER A 17 19.38 11.32 -6.31
C SER A 17 18.12 12.21 -6.36
N ALA A 18 18.24 13.53 -6.15
CA ALA A 18 17.09 14.43 -6.13
C ALA A 18 16.45 14.67 -7.51
N SER A 19 17.13 14.33 -8.61
CA SER A 19 16.59 14.44 -9.97
C SER A 19 15.59 13.34 -10.34
N ALA A 20 15.44 12.30 -9.51
CA ALA A 20 14.42 11.27 -9.67
C ALA A 20 13.00 11.72 -9.22
N PHE A 21 12.87 12.93 -8.65
CA PHE A 21 11.64 13.46 -8.06
C PHE A 21 11.04 14.66 -8.81
N ALA A 22 11.65 15.11 -9.91
CA ALA A 22 10.99 16.05 -10.80
C ALA A 22 10.03 15.26 -11.71
N PRO A 23 8.76 15.68 -11.89
CA PRO A 23 7.93 15.10 -12.94
C PRO A 23 8.71 15.24 -14.25
N SER A 24 8.93 14.13 -14.95
CA SER A 24 9.54 14.15 -16.28
C SER A 24 8.65 15.03 -17.15
N LEU A 25 9.05 16.28 -17.35
CA LEU A 25 8.44 17.14 -18.34
C LEU A 25 8.52 16.37 -19.65
N PRO A 26 7.41 16.15 -20.37
CA PRO A 26 7.50 15.52 -21.67
C PRO A 26 8.34 16.46 -22.55
N LEU A 27 9.60 16.09 -22.81
CA LEU A 27 10.38 16.74 -23.84
C LEU A 27 9.58 16.60 -25.12
N LYS A 28 8.97 17.72 -25.53
CA LYS A 28 8.36 17.89 -26.83
C LYS A 28 9.51 17.74 -27.82
N ASN A 29 9.66 16.54 -28.38
CA ASN A 29 10.63 16.23 -29.41
C ASN A 29 10.23 16.98 -30.70
N GLY A 30 10.45 18.30 -30.69
CA GLY A 30 10.38 19.18 -31.84
C GLY A 30 11.68 19.00 -32.61
N GLY A 31 11.59 18.29 -33.72
CA GLY A 31 12.74 17.73 -34.42
C GLY A 31 13.69 18.73 -35.04
N MET A 32 14.80 18.20 -35.53
CA MET A 32 15.41 18.65 -36.77
C MET A 32 15.86 17.44 -37.58
N MET A 33 15.68 17.59 -38.89
CA MET A 33 15.92 16.61 -39.93
C MET A 33 17.37 16.10 -39.94
N ALA A 34 17.52 14.80 -40.16
CA ALA A 34 18.65 14.26 -40.91
C ALA A 34 18.09 13.30 -41.95
N ALA A 35 18.04 13.80 -43.18
CA ALA A 35 17.63 13.06 -44.36
C ALA A 35 18.49 11.81 -44.57
N ARG A 36 17.83 10.71 -44.95
CA ARG A 36 18.22 9.66 -45.93
C ARG A 36 17.75 8.29 -45.45
N THR A 37 16.60 7.84 -45.95
CA THR A 37 16.40 6.43 -46.34
C THR A 37 15.30 6.34 -47.40
N ILE A 38 15.56 5.46 -48.34
CA ILE A 38 14.86 5.09 -49.58
C ILE A 38 13.37 4.78 -49.38
N ASP A 39 12.58 5.15 -50.39
CA ASP A 39 11.15 4.91 -50.57
C ASP A 39 10.73 3.42 -50.47
N THR A 40 9.82 3.14 -49.54
CA THR A 40 8.80 2.09 -49.68
C THR A 40 7.50 2.59 -49.04
N PRO A 41 6.42 2.85 -49.80
CA PRO A 41 5.15 3.32 -49.24
C PRO A 41 4.26 2.13 -48.86
N SER A 42 4.51 1.47 -47.72
CA SER A 42 3.47 0.66 -47.05
C SER A 42 2.62 1.58 -46.19
N SER A 43 1.76 2.38 -46.84
CA SER A 43 0.76 3.21 -46.16
C SER A 43 -0.24 2.30 -45.44
N SER A 44 0.04 2.04 -44.17
CA SER A 44 -0.87 1.34 -43.26
C SER A 44 -2.02 2.30 -42.96
N TYR A 45 -3.14 2.15 -43.65
CA TYR A 45 -4.34 2.95 -43.43
C TYR A 45 -4.87 2.69 -42.02
N GLN A 46 -4.51 3.55 -41.06
CA GLN A 46 -5.06 3.53 -39.71
C GLN A 46 -6.33 4.39 -39.72
N PRO A 47 -7.52 3.83 -39.41
CA PRO A 47 -8.75 4.60 -39.40
C PRO A 47 -8.68 5.71 -38.33
N VAL A 48 -9.27 6.88 -38.64
CA VAL A 48 -9.27 8.07 -37.76
C VAL A 48 -9.82 7.78 -36.36
N SER A 49 -10.68 6.77 -36.23
CA SER A 49 -11.21 6.28 -34.96
C SER A 49 -10.14 5.70 -34.02
N LEU A 50 -9.07 5.10 -34.56
CA LEU A 50 -7.93 4.60 -33.78
C LEU A 50 -6.85 5.66 -33.53
N GLN A 51 -6.74 6.66 -34.41
CA GLN A 51 -5.77 7.76 -34.25
C GLN A 51 -6.03 8.60 -32.99
N ARG A 52 -7.26 8.59 -32.46
CA ARG A 52 -7.67 9.38 -31.30
C ARG A 52 -8.07 8.53 -30.09
N GLN A 53 -7.55 7.30 -29.95
CA GLN A 53 -7.58 6.61 -28.67
C GLN A 53 -6.57 7.25 -27.70
N ARG A 54 -7.05 8.32 -27.07
CA ARG A 54 -6.59 8.98 -25.84
C ARG A 54 -5.36 8.35 -25.18
N LYS A 55 -4.16 8.78 -25.59
CA LYS A 55 -2.91 8.66 -24.80
C LYS A 55 -2.88 9.65 -23.62
N SER A 56 -3.96 9.70 -22.85
CA SER A 56 -4.02 10.56 -21.67
C SER A 56 -4.94 9.96 -20.62
N VAL A 57 -4.67 8.72 -20.21
CA VAL A 57 -4.73 8.48 -18.77
C VAL A 57 -3.57 9.30 -18.21
N ALA A 58 -3.87 10.46 -17.62
CA ALA A 58 -2.87 11.18 -16.85
C ALA A 58 -2.30 10.14 -15.88
N GLN A 59 -0.98 9.93 -15.93
CA GLN A 59 -0.30 9.14 -14.91
C GLN A 59 -0.65 9.83 -13.59
N VAL A 60 -1.64 9.27 -12.87
CA VAL A 60 -1.99 9.71 -11.53
C VAL A 60 -0.76 9.34 -10.73
N GLN A 61 0.14 10.31 -10.55
CA GLN A 61 1.23 10.14 -9.63
C GLN A 61 0.55 9.90 -8.28
N THR A 62 0.60 8.67 -7.80
CA THR A 62 0.01 8.28 -6.52
C THR A 62 0.83 8.97 -5.45
N MET A 63 0.45 10.20 -5.13
CA MET A 63 1.04 11.03 -4.09
C MET A 63 0.65 10.44 -2.74
N GLY A 64 1.35 9.38 -2.32
CA GLY A 64 1.27 8.73 -1.01
C GLY A 64 -0.09 8.74 -0.29
N LEU A 65 -0.07 8.97 1.03
CA LEU A 65 -1.26 9.12 1.87
C LEU A 65 -1.49 10.63 2.07
N PHE A 66 -2.65 11.15 1.66
CA PHE A 66 -2.99 12.59 1.71
C PHE A 66 -2.23 13.52 0.75
N GLY A 67 -1.78 13.03 -0.40
CA GLY A 67 -1.03 13.86 -1.35
C GLY A 67 0.40 14.18 -0.89
N LEU A 68 0.84 13.57 0.21
CA LEU A 68 2.18 13.67 0.77
C LEU A 68 3.00 12.45 0.33
N GLY A 69 4.15 12.68 -0.27
CA GLY A 69 5.12 11.65 -0.61
C GLY A 69 6.11 11.37 0.52
N ALA A 70 7.00 10.40 0.28
CA ALA A 70 8.12 10.11 1.17
C ALA A 70 9.01 11.33 1.48
N PRO A 71 9.38 12.20 0.51
CA PRO A 71 10.22 13.35 0.83
C PRO A 71 9.52 14.40 1.70
N GLU A 72 8.23 14.67 1.48
CA GLU A 72 7.45 15.62 2.29
C GLU A 72 7.32 15.13 3.73
N VAL A 73 6.99 13.84 3.91
CA VAL A 73 6.91 13.23 5.25
C VAL A 73 8.27 13.25 5.96
N GLY A 74 9.37 13.05 5.23
CA GLY A 74 10.73 13.13 5.79
C GLY A 74 11.06 14.51 6.37
N ILE A 75 10.71 15.59 5.68
CA ILE A 75 10.93 16.97 6.18
C ILE A 75 10.15 17.22 7.46
N ILE A 76 8.89 16.76 7.51
CA ILE A 76 8.04 16.90 8.70
C ILE A 76 8.64 16.13 9.89
N LEU A 77 9.15 14.92 9.68
CA LEU A 77 9.81 14.15 10.74
C LEU A 77 11.06 14.84 11.27
N VAL A 78 11.86 15.45 10.39
CA VAL A 78 13.03 16.23 10.82
C VAL A 78 12.59 17.43 11.67
N ALA A 79 11.60 18.20 11.22
CA ALA A 79 11.06 19.33 11.99
C ALA A 79 10.50 18.89 13.35
N ALA A 80 9.76 17.78 13.40
CA ALA A 80 9.24 17.21 14.63
C ALA A 80 10.37 16.76 15.57
N ALA A 81 11.44 16.16 15.03
CA ALA A 81 12.61 15.75 15.82
C ALA A 81 13.36 16.96 16.40
N PHE A 82 13.40 18.09 15.70
CA PHE A 82 13.95 19.34 16.25
C PHE A 82 13.07 19.93 17.35
N LEU A 83 11.75 19.88 17.19
CA LEU A 83 10.81 20.46 18.16
C LEU A 83 10.69 19.63 19.45
N LEU A 84 10.56 18.30 19.30
CA LEU A 84 10.34 17.37 20.40
C LEU A 84 11.64 16.76 20.94
N GLY A 85 12.68 16.73 20.12
CA GLY A 85 13.92 15.99 20.36
C GLY A 85 13.87 14.56 19.79
N PRO A 86 15.01 14.04 19.28
CA PRO A 86 15.08 12.69 18.72
C PRO A 86 14.80 11.60 19.76
N ASP A 87 15.17 11.82 21.02
CA ASP A 87 14.96 10.85 22.10
C ASP A 87 13.48 10.64 22.41
N LYS A 88 12.68 11.72 22.41
CA LYS A 88 11.24 11.66 22.66
C LYS A 88 10.50 10.97 21.52
N LEU A 89 10.87 11.24 20.27
CA LEU A 89 10.31 10.49 19.13
C LEU A 89 10.65 9.00 19.19
N ALA A 90 11.86 8.64 19.61
CA ALA A 90 12.25 7.25 19.77
C ALA A 90 11.48 6.56 20.92
N GLU A 91 11.23 7.26 22.02
CA GLU A 91 10.39 6.79 23.14
C GLU A 91 8.96 6.52 22.66
N PHE A 92 8.31 7.48 21.98
CA PHE A 92 6.98 7.29 21.38
C PHE A 92 6.94 6.14 20.36
N GLY A 93 7.96 5.99 19.53
CA GLY A 93 8.06 4.90 18.57
C GLY A 93 8.15 3.52 19.24
N LYS A 94 8.86 3.42 20.37
CA LYS A 94 8.92 2.18 21.16
C LYS A 94 7.57 1.84 21.79
N ASP A 95 6.90 2.82 22.37
CA ASP A 95 5.61 2.61 23.03
C ASP A 95 4.52 2.25 22.01
N ALA A 96 4.44 2.99 20.90
CA ALA A 96 3.56 2.67 19.79
C ALA A 96 3.87 1.29 19.18
N GLY A 97 5.16 0.93 19.09
CA GLY A 97 5.60 -0.37 18.60
C GLY A 97 5.19 -1.54 19.50
N LYS A 98 5.23 -1.36 20.83
CA LYS A 98 4.72 -2.36 21.79
C LYS A 98 3.22 -2.56 21.64
N ILE A 99 2.45 -1.46 21.61
CA ILE A 99 0.99 -1.50 21.42
C ILE A 99 0.65 -2.18 20.08
N ALA A 100 1.34 -1.83 18.99
CA ALA A 100 1.15 -2.46 17.69
C ALA A 100 1.56 -3.95 17.69
N GLY A 101 2.52 -4.34 18.53
CA GLY A 101 2.92 -5.74 18.74
C GLY A 101 1.82 -6.55 19.42
N GLU A 102 1.30 -6.04 20.54
CA GLU A 102 0.20 -6.64 21.30
C GLU A 102 -1.08 -6.75 20.45
N LEU A 103 -1.38 -5.72 19.64
CA LEU A 103 -2.52 -5.74 18.72
C LEU A 103 -2.41 -6.78 17.59
N LYS A 104 -1.27 -7.47 17.39
CA LYS A 104 -1.18 -8.59 16.43
C LYS A 104 -1.72 -9.91 16.98
N GLU A 105 -1.78 -10.05 18.30
CA GLU A 105 -2.32 -11.25 18.95
C GLU A 105 -3.85 -11.20 18.96
N VAL A 106 -4.42 -10.01 19.15
CA VAL A 106 -5.88 -9.77 19.16
C VAL A 106 -6.61 -10.34 17.93
N PRO A 107 -6.16 -10.13 16.66
CA PRO A 107 -6.78 -10.74 15.49
C PRO A 107 -6.75 -12.27 15.46
N LYS A 108 -5.72 -12.89 16.04
CA LYS A 108 -5.59 -14.36 16.08
C LYS A 108 -6.56 -14.95 17.09
N GLU A 109 -6.62 -14.36 18.28
CA GLU A 109 -7.57 -14.73 19.31
C GLU A 109 -9.01 -14.48 18.87
N PHE A 110 -9.26 -13.36 18.16
CA PHE A 110 -10.56 -13.07 17.57
C PHE A 110 -10.98 -14.12 16.55
N GLN A 111 -10.08 -14.54 15.65
CA GLN A 111 -10.36 -15.61 14.68
C GLN A 111 -10.63 -16.95 15.36
N ALA A 112 -9.83 -17.32 16.35
CA ALA A 112 -10.02 -18.55 17.12
C ALA A 112 -11.35 -18.55 17.88
N GLY A 113 -11.67 -17.45 18.57
CA GLY A 113 -12.93 -17.27 19.28
C GLY A 113 -14.14 -17.25 18.35
N MET A 114 -14.01 -16.69 17.15
CA MET A 114 -15.08 -16.70 16.15
C MET A 114 -15.35 -18.12 15.63
N ALA A 115 -14.30 -18.91 15.36
CA ALA A 115 -14.42 -20.30 14.94
C ALA A 115 -14.99 -21.22 16.05
N GLU A 116 -14.55 -21.02 17.30
CA GLU A 116 -15.09 -21.73 18.45
C GLU A 116 -16.56 -21.36 18.69
N GLY A 117 -16.90 -20.07 18.61
CA GLY A 117 -18.28 -19.59 18.72
C GLY A 117 -19.18 -20.19 17.65
N GLU A 118 -18.71 -20.29 16.40
CA GLU A 118 -19.47 -20.94 15.33
C GLU A 118 -19.66 -22.45 15.59
N ALA A 119 -18.62 -23.13 16.07
CA ALA A 119 -18.70 -24.56 16.40
C ALA A 119 -19.65 -24.82 17.57
N ASN A 120 -19.61 -23.99 18.62
CA ASN A 120 -20.52 -24.10 19.77
C ASN A 120 -21.96 -23.72 19.40
N ALA A 121 -22.17 -22.69 18.57
CA ALA A 121 -23.50 -22.36 18.08
C ALA A 121 -24.12 -23.49 17.24
N LYS A 122 -23.31 -24.18 16.41
CA LYS A 122 -23.77 -25.38 15.68
C LYS A 122 -24.11 -26.53 16.63
N LYS A 123 -23.27 -26.78 17.63
CA LYS A 123 -23.52 -27.84 18.63
C LYS A 123 -24.77 -27.55 19.48
N MET A 124 -24.98 -26.30 19.89
CA MET A 124 -26.18 -25.90 20.62
C MET A 124 -27.44 -26.06 19.76
N LYS A 125 -27.41 -25.64 18.50
CA LYS A 125 -28.55 -25.85 17.58
C LYS A 125 -28.87 -27.33 17.35
N ILE A 126 -27.85 -28.18 17.23
CA ILE A 126 -28.03 -29.64 17.07
C ILE A 126 -28.53 -30.28 18.38
N ALA A 127 -28.08 -29.79 19.55
CA ALA A 127 -28.56 -30.26 20.84
C ALA A 127 -30.00 -29.82 21.12
N GLU A 128 -30.36 -28.60 20.73
CA GLU A 128 -31.71 -28.05 20.81
C GLU A 128 -32.65 -28.83 19.88
N GLU A 129 -32.26 -29.12 18.63
CA GLU A 129 -33.02 -30.01 17.74
C GLU A 129 -33.12 -31.46 18.28
N ALA A 130 -32.09 -31.97 18.97
CA ALA A 130 -32.11 -33.31 19.55
C ALA A 130 -32.95 -33.42 20.84
N GLU A 131 -33.11 -32.33 21.60
CA GLU A 131 -34.01 -32.27 22.76
C GLU A 131 -35.47 -32.18 22.30
N VAL A 132 -35.79 -31.40 21.27
CA VAL A 132 -37.14 -31.30 20.71
C VAL A 132 -37.62 -32.66 20.17
N VAL A 133 -36.74 -33.44 19.53
CA VAL A 133 -37.05 -34.80 19.03
C VAL A 133 -37.21 -35.84 20.14
N LYS A 134 -36.65 -35.62 21.34
CA LYS A 134 -36.82 -36.52 22.50
C LYS A 134 -38.10 -36.23 23.26
N VAL A 135 -38.50 -34.97 23.38
CA VAL A 135 -39.78 -34.58 24.01
C VAL A 135 -40.97 -35.13 23.20
N GLU A 136 -40.92 -35.12 21.86
CA GLU A 136 -41.99 -35.69 21.02
C GLU A 136 -42.12 -37.22 21.10
N LYS A 137 -41.04 -37.95 21.42
CA LYS A 137 -41.08 -39.43 21.53
C LYS A 137 -41.56 -39.96 22.89
N GLU A 138 -41.43 -39.18 23.96
CA GLU A 138 -41.97 -39.60 25.27
C GLU A 138 -43.49 -39.37 25.40
N GLU A 139 -44.09 -38.44 24.64
CA GLU A 139 -45.55 -38.25 24.60
C GLU A 139 -46.30 -39.31 23.77
N THR A 140 -45.68 -39.90 22.74
CA THR A 140 -46.35 -40.88 21.86
C THR A 140 -46.38 -42.33 22.38
N THR A 141 -45.83 -42.62 23.57
CA THR A 141 -45.78 -43.99 24.13
C THR A 141 -46.72 -44.19 25.34
N LYS A 142 -47.62 -43.23 25.62
CA LYS A 142 -48.54 -43.28 26.77
C LYS A 142 -50.03 -43.29 26.41
N GLU A 143 -50.39 -43.41 25.13
CA GLU A 143 -51.78 -43.69 24.70
C GLU A 143 -51.98 -45.16 24.31
#